data_AF-A0A9E7FV32-F1
#
_entry.id   AF-A0A9E7FV32-F1
#
_cell.length_a   1.000
_cell.length_b   1.000
_cell.length_c   1.000
_cell.angle_alpha   90.00
_cell.angle_beta   90.00
_cell.angle_gamma   90.00
#
_symmetry.space_group_name_H-M   'P 1'
#
loop_
_entity.id
_entity.type
_entity.pdbx_description
1 polymer ?
#
loop_
_entity_poly.entity_id
_entity_poly.type
_entity_poly.pdbx_seq_one_letter_code
_entity_poly.pdbx_strand_id
1 'polypeptide(L)'
;MKSVWGNDCLEFRPDRWLSPDGKRFEMQDSFRFVAFNAGPRICLGKDLAYLQMKSIAAAVLLRHRLHVAPAHRVEQKMSLTLFMKHGLKMNVHDRDMDSIASELRKTRQSAAAVPAEVVAAGA
;
A
#
# COMPACT_ATOMS: atom_id res chain seq x y z
N MET A 1 6.43 16.47 17.26
CA MET A 1 6.36 15.95 15.88
C MET A 1 7.35 16.63 14.94
N LYS A 2 7.42 17.98 14.88
CA LYS A 2 8.37 18.69 14.00
C LYS A 2 9.84 18.28 14.18
N SER A 3 10.28 18.04 15.43
CA SER A 3 11.64 17.56 15.72
C SER A 3 11.97 16.18 15.14
N VAL A 4 10.95 15.33 14.93
CA VAL A 4 11.12 13.95 14.45
C VAL A 4 10.87 13.87 12.94
N TRP A 5 9.87 14.59 12.44
CA TRP A 5 9.34 14.46 11.08
C TRP A 5 9.59 15.68 10.19
N GLY A 6 10.14 16.77 10.72
CA GLY A 6 10.37 18.01 9.98
C GLY A 6 9.16 18.94 9.97
N ASN A 7 9.26 20.03 9.24
CA ASN A 7 8.21 21.06 9.16
C ASN A 7 6.93 20.57 8.47
N ASP A 8 7.06 19.57 7.61
CA ASP A 8 5.99 18.95 6.83
C ASP A 8 5.36 17.74 7.55
N CYS A 9 5.48 17.68 8.88
CA CYS A 9 4.98 16.56 9.68
C CYS A 9 3.45 16.37 9.67
N LEU A 10 2.71 17.35 9.13
CA LEU A 10 1.25 17.29 8.98
C LEU A 10 0.82 16.97 7.54
N GLU A 11 1.76 16.82 6.62
CA GLU A 11 1.48 16.53 5.21
C GLU A 11 1.51 15.02 4.93
N PHE A 12 0.57 14.55 4.10
CA PHE A 12 0.60 13.19 3.60
C PHE A 12 1.64 13.07 2.47
N ARG A 13 2.86 12.62 2.83
CA ARG A 13 4.01 12.52 1.91
C ARG A 13 4.56 11.08 1.81
N PRO A 14 3.99 10.20 0.95
CA PRO A 14 4.45 8.82 0.78
C PRO A 14 5.91 8.71 0.36
N ASP A 15 6.41 9.66 -0.42
CA ASP A 15 7.79 9.64 -0.93
C ASP A 15 8.85 9.80 0.17
N ARG A 16 8.45 10.16 1.41
CA ARG A 16 9.34 10.16 2.58
C ARG A 16 9.94 8.77 2.88
N TRP A 17 9.29 7.72 2.39
CA TRP A 17 9.70 6.33 2.59
C TRP A 17 10.52 5.78 1.43
N LEU A 18 10.90 6.63 0.48
CA LEU A 18 11.73 6.26 -0.66
C LEU A 18 13.13 6.82 -0.51
N SER A 19 14.11 6.13 -1.11
CA SER A 19 15.46 6.63 -1.29
C SER A 19 15.47 7.96 -2.04
N PRO A 20 16.53 8.79 -1.95
CA PRO A 20 16.59 10.10 -2.64
C PRO A 20 16.40 10.02 -4.16
N ASP A 21 16.73 8.89 -4.78
CA ASP A 21 16.51 8.62 -6.21
C ASP A 21 15.12 8.04 -6.52
N GLY A 22 14.28 7.81 -5.51
CA GLY A 22 12.91 7.30 -5.62
C GLY A 22 12.79 5.82 -5.96
N LYS A 23 13.91 5.08 -6.05
CA LYS A 23 13.91 3.70 -6.60
C LYS A 23 13.74 2.61 -5.56
N ARG A 24 14.01 2.89 -4.29
CA ARG A 24 14.00 1.89 -3.22
C ARG A 24 13.13 2.37 -2.07
N PHE A 25 12.43 1.42 -1.45
CA PHE A 25 11.75 1.67 -0.19
C PHE A 25 12.76 1.63 0.95
N GLU A 26 12.78 2.67 1.78
CA GLU A 26 13.63 2.78 2.96
C GLU A 26 12.74 2.81 4.21
N MET A 27 12.77 1.71 4.97
CA MET A 27 12.00 1.60 6.20
C MET A 27 12.57 2.54 7.25
N GLN A 28 11.73 3.39 7.85
CA GLN A 28 12.13 4.19 9.00
C GLN A 28 12.35 3.31 10.23
N ASP A 29 13.21 3.80 11.12
CA ASP A 29 13.41 3.20 12.42
C ASP A 29 12.08 3.04 13.19
N SER A 30 11.93 1.91 13.89
CA SER A 30 10.68 1.57 14.59
C SER A 30 10.38 2.46 15.79
N PHE A 31 11.39 3.08 16.40
CA PHE A 31 11.20 4.07 17.47
C PHE A 31 10.87 5.45 16.92
N ARG A 32 11.21 5.71 15.64
CA ARG A 32 10.75 6.90 14.92
C ARG A 32 9.31 6.76 14.42
N PHE A 33 8.92 5.57 13.95
CA PHE A 33 7.57 5.26 13.47
C PHE A 33 6.92 4.11 14.24
N VAL A 34 6.29 4.47 15.36
CA VAL A 34 5.77 3.53 16.38
C VAL A 34 4.37 2.96 16.08
N ALA A 35 3.94 2.91 14.82
CA ALA A 35 2.59 2.43 14.46
C ALA A 35 2.31 0.97 14.89
N PHE A 36 3.37 0.17 15.04
CA PHE A 36 3.29 -1.22 15.52
C PHE A 36 4.08 -1.42 16.84
N ASN A 37 4.38 -0.33 17.57
CA ASN A 37 5.38 -0.28 18.65
C ASN A 37 6.80 -0.63 18.15
N ALA A 38 7.72 -0.89 19.08
CA ALA A 38 9.12 -1.22 18.82
C ALA A 38 9.66 -2.23 19.86
N GLY A 39 10.81 -2.83 19.57
CA GLY A 39 11.51 -3.75 20.48
C GLY A 39 10.82 -5.12 20.67
N PRO A 40 11.11 -5.85 21.76
CA PRO A 40 10.61 -7.21 21.99
C PRO A 40 9.09 -7.35 22.10
N ARG A 41 8.37 -6.25 22.26
CA ARG A 41 6.90 -6.18 22.34
C ARG A 41 6.28 -5.52 21.10
N ILE A 42 7.00 -5.50 19.98
CA ILE A 42 6.45 -5.11 18.68
C ILE A 42 5.22 -5.96 18.36
N CYS A 43 4.24 -5.36 17.67
CA CYS A 43 3.02 -6.04 17.29
C CYS A 43 3.34 -7.32 16.52
N LEU A 44 2.92 -8.46 17.07
CA LEU A 44 3.11 -9.79 16.45
C LEU A 44 2.45 -9.88 15.07
N GLY A 45 1.35 -9.13 14.87
CA GLY A 45 0.61 -9.08 13.61
C GLY A 45 1.16 -8.08 12.57
N LYS A 46 2.30 -7.44 12.79
CA LYS A 46 2.85 -6.38 11.92
C LYS A 46 2.94 -6.82 10.44
N ASP A 47 3.56 -7.96 10.19
CA ASP A 47 3.84 -8.39 8.80
C ASP A 47 2.56 -8.84 8.10
N LEU A 48 1.67 -9.53 8.83
CA LEU A 48 0.35 -9.90 8.32
C LEU A 48 -0.49 -8.65 8.00
N ALA A 49 -0.49 -7.65 8.87
CA ALA A 49 -1.19 -6.40 8.64
C ALA A 49 -0.65 -5.68 7.40
N TYR A 50 0.68 -5.61 7.21
CA TYR A 50 1.26 -5.04 5.99
C TYR A 50 0.88 -5.81 4.73
N LEU A 51 0.89 -7.14 4.77
CA LEU A 51 0.46 -7.97 3.66
C LEU A 51 -1.00 -7.67 3.29
N GLN A 52 -1.90 -7.67 4.28
CA GLN A 52 -3.32 -7.38 4.07
C GLN A 52 -3.55 -5.96 3.53
N MET A 53 -2.91 -4.95 4.12
CA MET A 53 -3.01 -3.56 3.67
C MET A 53 -2.56 -3.41 2.22
N LYS A 54 -1.42 -3.99 1.85
CA LYS A 54 -0.90 -3.95 0.47
C LYS A 54 -1.83 -4.66 -0.51
N SER A 55 -2.30 -5.84 -0.17
CA SER A 55 -3.21 -6.62 -1.03
C SER A 55 -4.53 -5.89 -1.27
N ILE A 56 -5.14 -5.33 -0.23
CA ILE A 56 -6.37 -4.56 -0.34
C ILE A 56 -6.13 -3.27 -1.13
N ALA A 57 -5.08 -2.51 -0.81
CA ALA A 57 -4.75 -1.29 -1.53
C ALA A 57 -4.50 -1.55 -3.01
N ALA A 58 -3.74 -2.58 -3.36
CA ALA A 58 -3.48 -2.96 -4.74
C ALA A 58 -4.78 -3.32 -5.47
N ALA A 59 -5.64 -4.17 -4.88
CA ALA A 59 -6.89 -4.58 -5.49
C ALA A 59 -7.86 -3.42 -5.72
N VAL A 60 -7.98 -2.52 -4.72
CA VAL A 60 -8.86 -1.36 -4.78
C VAL A 60 -8.35 -0.32 -5.78
N LEU A 61 -7.07 0.06 -5.71
CA LEU A 61 -6.48 1.08 -6.56
C LEU A 61 -6.36 0.64 -8.03
N LEU A 62 -6.22 -0.66 -8.27
CA LEU A 62 -6.23 -1.23 -9.61
C LEU A 62 -7.59 -1.05 -10.28
N ARG A 63 -8.68 -1.36 -9.57
CA ARG A 63 -10.02 -1.49 -10.16
C ARG A 63 -10.89 -0.25 -9.99
N HIS A 64 -10.60 0.62 -9.03
CA HIS A 64 -11.50 1.70 -8.68
C HIS A 64 -10.78 3.04 -8.50
N ARG A 65 -11.51 4.12 -8.80
CA ARG A 65 -11.17 5.48 -8.46
C ARG A 65 -12.10 5.93 -7.33
N LEU A 66 -11.50 6.39 -6.24
CA LEU A 66 -12.21 6.74 -5.03
C LEU A 66 -12.23 8.26 -4.84
N HIS A 67 -13.40 8.82 -4.56
CA HIS A 67 -13.58 10.22 -4.20
C HIS A 67 -14.31 10.31 -2.88
N VAL A 68 -13.83 11.14 -1.95
CA VAL A 68 -14.56 11.38 -0.70
C VAL A 68 -15.92 12.00 -1.02
N ALA A 69 -16.98 11.50 -0.39
CA ALA A 69 -18.32 12.02 -0.62
C ALA A 69 -18.38 13.52 -0.29
N PRO A 70 -19.11 14.34 -1.08
CA PRO A 70 -19.22 15.78 -0.83
C PRO A 70 -19.67 16.08 0.61
N ALA A 71 -19.04 17.07 1.23
CA ALA A 71 -19.31 17.49 2.61
C ALA A 71 -19.10 16.40 3.70
N HIS A 72 -18.45 15.27 3.40
CA HIS A 72 -18.15 14.26 4.43
C HIS A 72 -17.16 14.80 5.47
N ARG A 73 -17.57 14.79 6.74
CA ARG A 73 -16.75 15.30 7.85
C ARG A 73 -15.87 14.19 8.41
N VAL A 74 -14.56 14.38 8.35
CA VAL A 74 -13.56 13.48 8.92
C VAL A 74 -13.25 13.91 10.35
N GLU A 75 -13.71 13.14 11.33
CA GLU A 75 -13.42 13.35 12.75
C GLU A 75 -12.95 12.07 13.42
N GLN A 76 -12.03 12.20 14.38
CA GLN A 76 -11.66 11.11 15.28
C GLN A 76 -12.80 10.79 16.25
N LYS A 77 -13.05 9.49 16.46
CA LYS A 77 -13.85 8.98 17.56
C LYS A 77 -12.97 8.83 18.81
N MET A 78 -13.47 9.27 19.95
CA MET A 78 -12.83 8.98 21.25
C MET A 78 -12.89 7.46 21.51
N SER A 79 -11.74 6.79 21.41
CA SER A 79 -11.61 5.33 21.44
C SER A 79 -10.15 4.95 21.71
N LEU A 80 -9.91 3.72 22.18
CA LEU A 80 -8.55 3.16 22.38
C LEU A 80 -7.76 3.08 21.07
N THR A 81 -8.44 2.82 19.96
CA THR A 81 -7.87 2.87 18.60
C THR A 81 -8.43 4.07 17.85
N LEU A 82 -7.64 4.58 16.90
CA LEU A 82 -8.01 5.72 16.04
C LEU A 82 -9.09 5.33 15.02
N PHE A 83 -10.36 5.41 15.43
CA PHE A 83 -11.50 5.22 14.54
C PHE A 83 -12.06 6.55 14.03
N MET A 84 -12.68 6.52 12.86
CA MET A 84 -13.44 7.65 12.31
C MET A 84 -14.84 7.66 12.91
N LYS A 85 -15.26 8.80 13.47
CA LYS A 85 -16.56 8.95 14.14
C LYS A 85 -17.75 8.73 13.22
N HIS A 86 -17.63 9.12 11.95
CA HIS A 86 -18.70 9.06 10.95
C HIS A 86 -18.40 8.07 9.82
N GLY A 87 -17.41 7.18 10.01
CA GLY A 87 -16.84 6.37 8.93
C GLY A 87 -16.18 7.24 7.85
N LEU A 88 -15.99 6.65 6.67
CA LEU A 88 -15.44 7.33 5.50
C LEU A 88 -16.33 7.05 4.28
N LYS A 89 -17.29 7.95 4.05
CA LYS A 89 -18.18 7.83 2.89
C LYS A 89 -17.42 8.22 1.62
N MET A 90 -17.49 7.37 0.61
CA MET A 90 -16.80 7.56 -0.66
C MET A 90 -17.72 7.26 -1.85
N ASN A 91 -17.52 8.00 -2.93
CA ASN A 91 -17.97 7.68 -4.26
C ASN A 91 -16.93 6.75 -4.90
N VAL A 92 -17.39 5.60 -5.37
CA VAL A 92 -16.56 4.57 -6.00
C VAL A 92 -16.89 4.55 -7.49
N HIS A 93 -15.87 4.70 -8.32
CA HIS A 93 -16.00 4.62 -9.77
C HIS A 93 -15.10 3.50 -10.28
N ASP A 94 -15.58 2.69 -11.21
CA ASP A 94 -14.76 1.68 -11.85
C ASP A 94 -13.67 2.33 -12.71
N ARG A 95 -12.50 1.70 -12.75
CA ARG A 95 -11.43 2.03 -13.69
C ARG A 95 -11.55 1.16 -14.92
N ASP A 96 -11.22 1.74 -16.07
CA ASP A 96 -11.01 0.96 -17.28
C ASP A 96 -9.80 0.03 -17.09
N MET A 97 -10.07 -1.26 -17.22
CA MET A 97 -9.11 -2.34 -17.05
C MET A 97 -8.65 -2.94 -18.38
N ASP A 98 -9.18 -2.47 -19.52
CA ASP A 98 -8.97 -3.09 -20.82
C ASP A 98 -7.50 -3.04 -21.25
N SER A 99 -6.82 -1.92 -20.99
CA SER A 99 -5.38 -1.77 -21.25
C SER A 99 -4.56 -2.80 -20.46
N ILE A 100 -4.79 -2.91 -19.15
CA ILE A 100 -4.10 -3.85 -18.26
C ILE A 100 -4.43 -5.30 -18.63
N ALA A 101 -5.70 -5.59 -18.91
CA ALA A 101 -6.12 -6.92 -19.34
C ALA A 101 -5.48 -7.33 -20.67
N SER A 102 -5.34 -6.38 -21.61
CA SER A 102 -4.67 -6.61 -22.88
C SER A 102 -3.18 -6.90 -22.69
N GLU A 103 -2.48 -6.15 -21.84
CA GLU A 103 -1.06 -6.38 -21.53
C GLU A 103 -0.85 -7.73 -20.83
N LEU A 104 -1.67 -8.06 -19.83
CA LEU A 104 -1.60 -9.36 -19.15
C LEU A 104 -1.86 -10.55 -20.11
N ARG A 105 -2.78 -10.39 -21.07
CA ARG A 105 -3.02 -11.40 -22.11
C ARG A 105 -1.79 -11.57 -23.00
N LYS A 106 -1.16 -10.48 -23.44
CA LYS A 106 0.09 -10.51 -24.23
C LYS A 106 1.22 -11.19 -23.46
N THR A 107 1.45 -10.82 -22.19
CA THR A 107 2.49 -11.44 -21.35
C THR A 107 2.25 -12.93 -21.12
N ARG A 108 0.99 -13.35 -20.93
CA ARG A 108 0.65 -14.77 -20.76
C ARG A 108 0.86 -15.56 -22.06
N GLN A 109 0.57 -14.97 -23.22
CA GLN A 109 0.83 -15.57 -24.53
C GLN A 109 2.33 -15.67 -24.83
N SER A 110 3.13 -14.65 -24.47
CA SER A 110 4.59 -14.71 -24.65
C SER A 110 5.27 -15.69 -23.69
N ALA A 111 4.79 -15.82 -22.45
CA ALA A 111 5.33 -16.79 -21.49
C ALA A 111 4.97 -18.24 -21.85
N ALA A 112 3.80 -18.46 -22.47
CA ALA A 112 3.40 -19.78 -22.98
C ALA A 112 4.13 -20.19 -24.27
N ALA A 113 4.84 -19.27 -24.93
CA ALA A 113 5.60 -19.51 -26.16
C ALA A 113 7.07 -19.90 -25.93
N VAL A 114 7.51 -20.04 -24.66
CA VAL A 114 8.85 -20.56 -24.35
C VAL A 114 8.81 -22.09 -24.43
N PRO A 115 9.56 -22.74 -25.34
CA PRO A 115 9.58 -24.19 -25.42
C PRO A 115 10.18 -24.80 -24.15
N ALA A 116 9.65 -25.94 -23.74
CA ALA A 116 10.15 -26.76 -22.63
C ALA A 116 11.48 -27.45 -23.01
N GLU A 117 12.54 -26.68 -23.24
CA GLU A 117 13.90 -27.18 -23.42
C GLU A 117 14.82 -26.47 -22.43
N VAL A 118 14.84 -26.93 -21.17
CA VAL A 118 16.06 -27.24 -20.38
C VAL A 118 15.60 -28.04 -19.13
N VAL A 119 15.22 -29.31 -19.32
CA VAL A 119 15.23 -30.32 -18.23
C VAL A 119 15.94 -31.56 -18.77
N ALA A 120 17.23 -31.43 -19.09
CA ALA A 120 18.13 -32.56 -19.33
C ALA A 120 19.58 -32.06 -19.45
N ALA A 121 20.26 -31.84 -18.32
CA ALA A 121 21.71 -32.01 -18.19
C ALA A 121 22.13 -31.75 -16.73
N GLY A 122 22.60 -32.79 -16.05
CA GLY A 122 23.23 -32.66 -14.74
C GLY A 122 22.94 -33.86 -13.84
N ALA A 123 23.67 -34.94 -14.09
CA ALA A 123 23.83 -36.09 -13.19
C ALA A 123 24.48 -35.70 -11.86
#